data_AF-A0A564WMT8-F1
#
_entry.id   AF-A0A564WMT8-F1
#
_cell.length_a   1.000
_cell.length_b   1.000
_cell.length_c   1.000
_cell.angle_alpha   90.00
_cell.angle_beta   90.00
_cell.angle_gamma   90.00
#
_symmetry.space_group_name_H-M   'P 1'
#
loop_
_entity.id
_entity.type
_entity.pdbx_description
1 polymer ?
#
loop_
_entity_poly.entity_id
_entity_poly.type
_entity_poly.pdbx_seq_one_letter_code
_entity_poly.pdbx_strand_id
1 'polypeptide(L)' 'MAYLKIFPIKVTDKKTLDYITNPDKTDEKLLVSSFGCSSETADLEFSMTREMEKRMEWTKAIIIETVRKSLI' A
#
# COMPACT_ATOMS: atom_id res chain seq x y z
N MET A 1 12.20 -26.32 -6.90
CA MET A 1 11.31 -25.54 -7.77
C MET A 1 10.43 -24.68 -6.87
N ALA A 2 10.59 -23.35 -6.88
CA ALA A 2 9.83 -22.48 -5.99
C ALA A 2 8.42 -22.27 -6.55
N TYR A 3 7.40 -22.54 -5.75
CA TYR A 3 6.00 -22.37 -6.11
C TYR A 3 5.52 -21.02 -5.58
N LEU A 4 5.13 -20.10 -6.48
CA LEU A 4 4.65 -18.77 -6.12
C LEU A 4 3.13 -18.71 -6.23
N LYS A 5 2.44 -18.41 -5.12
CA LYS A 5 0.98 -18.27 -5.07
C LYS A 5 0.61 -16.84 -4.68
N ILE A 6 0.14 -16.05 -5.65
CA ILE A 6 -0.27 -14.66 -5.44
C ILE A 6 -1.75 -14.64 -5.06
N PHE A 7 -2.05 -14.07 -3.90
CA PHE A 7 -3.42 -13.85 -3.45
C PHE A 7 -3.74 -12.35 -3.48
N PRO A 8 -4.89 -11.94 -4.03
CA PRO A 8 -5.32 -10.55 -3.94
C PRO A 8 -5.61 -10.21 -2.48
N ILE A 9 -5.01 -9.12 -1.99
CA ILE A 9 -5.24 -8.62 -0.64
C ILE A 9 -6.63 -7.95 -0.61
N LYS A 10 -7.62 -8.67 -0.10
CA LYS A 10 -9.00 -8.17 0.11
C LYS A 10 -9.26 -7.75 1.56
N VAL A 11 -8.33 -8.04 2.47
CA VAL A 11 -8.42 -7.81 3.91
C VAL A 11 -7.55 -6.63 4.33
N THR A 12 -7.83 -6.03 5.48
CA THR A 12 -7.10 -4.88 6.03
C THR A 12 -5.60 -5.15 6.13
N ASP A 13 -4.79 -4.13 5.85
CA ASP A 13 -3.32 -4.23 5.67
C ASP A 13 -2.62 -4.91 6.88
N LYS A 14 -3.08 -4.64 8.12
CA LYS A 14 -2.64 -5.35 9.33
C LYS A 14 -2.74 -6.87 9.27
N LYS A 15 -3.89 -7.42 8.85
CA LYS A 15 -4.10 -8.88 8.81
C LYS A 15 -3.18 -9.55 7.81
N THR A 16 -2.84 -8.84 6.74
CA THR A 16 -1.91 -9.34 5.73
C THR A 16 -0.48 -9.31 6.28
N LEU A 17 -0.09 -8.25 6.99
CA LEU A 17 1.23 -8.19 7.65
C LEU A 17 1.38 -9.30 8.70
N ASP A 18 0.38 -9.53 9.55
CA ASP A 18 0.39 -10.63 10.53
C ASP A 18 0.50 -12.01 9.86
N TYR A 19 -0.15 -12.19 8.70
CA TYR A 19 -0.08 -13.44 7.95
C TYR A 19 1.30 -13.67 7.30
N ILE A 20 1.88 -12.62 6.71
CA ILE A 20 3.18 -12.69 6.02
C ILE A 20 4.32 -12.86 7.03
N THR A 21 4.22 -12.23 8.20
CA THR A 21 5.27 -12.25 9.24
C THR A 21 5.09 -13.36 10.28
N ASN A 22 4.15 -14.28 10.04
CA ASN A 22 3.87 -15.37 10.95
C ASN A 22 5.10 -16.28 11.11
N PRO A 23 5.67 -16.41 12.31
CA PRO A 23 6.88 -17.20 12.55
C PRO A 23 6.71 -18.69 12.22
N ASP A 24 5.52 -19.26 12.38
CA ASP A 24 5.21 -20.66 12.03
C ASP A 24 5.31 -20.94 10.52
N LYS A 25 5.25 -19.90 9.69
CA LYS A 25 5.29 -19.99 8.22
C LYS A 25 6.56 -19.42 7.60
N THR A 26 7.45 -18.83 8.39
CA THR A 26 8.60 -18.07 7.89
C THR A 26 9.94 -18.47 8.52
N ASP A 27 10.03 -19.64 9.16
CA ASP A 27 11.23 -20.12 9.86
C ASP A 27 11.80 -19.02 10.77
N GLU A 28 11.03 -18.66 11.82
CA GLU A 28 11.41 -17.62 12.78
C GLU A 28 11.70 -16.24 12.15
N LYS A 29 10.88 -15.82 11.16
CA LYS A 29 10.99 -14.53 10.43
C LYS A 29 12.25 -14.35 9.58
N LEU A 30 13.11 -15.37 9.43
CA LEU A 30 14.38 -15.24 8.70
C LEU A 30 14.18 -14.95 7.20
N LEU A 31 13.01 -15.31 6.66
CA LEU A 31 12.63 -15.09 5.26
C LEU A 31 11.80 -13.82 5.02
N VAL A 32 11.55 -13.02 6.06
CA VAL A 32 10.83 -11.74 5.92
C VAL A 32 11.82 -10.66 5.50
N SER A 33 11.94 -10.44 4.19
CA SER A 33 12.68 -9.34 3.61
C SER A 33 11.73 -8.20 3.25
N SER A 34 12.07 -6.98 3.64
CA SER A 34 11.25 -5.80 3.40
C SER A 34 12.05 -4.79 2.57
N PHE A 35 11.74 -4.64 1.28
CA PHE A 35 12.43 -3.70 0.39
C PHE A 35 11.69 -2.36 0.39
N GLY A 36 12.30 -1.33 0.98
CA GLY A 36 11.77 0.04 0.98
C GLY A 36 10.56 0.31 1.87
N CYS A 37 10.11 -0.66 2.67
CA CYS A 37 9.00 -0.48 3.61
C CYS A 37 9.16 -1.45 4.77
N SER A 38 9.27 -0.96 6.02
CA SER A 38 9.43 -1.84 7.19
C SER A 38 8.11 -2.55 7.50
N SER A 39 8.15 -3.86 7.74
CA SER A 39 6.96 -4.66 8.02
C SER A 39 6.18 -4.20 9.27
N GLU A 40 6.83 -3.53 10.22
CA GLU A 40 6.17 -2.95 11.41
C GLU A 40 5.41 -1.65 11.12
N THR A 41 5.85 -0.83 10.15
CA THR A 41 5.22 0.47 9.83
C THR A 41 4.47 0.48 8.51
N ALA A 42 4.48 -0.61 7.76
CA ALA A 42 3.87 -0.73 6.45
C ALA A 42 2.37 -0.34 6.43
N ASP A 43 1.62 -0.61 7.51
CA ASP A 43 0.22 -0.21 7.63
C ASP A 43 0.01 1.32 7.53
N LEU A 44 0.93 2.08 8.12
CA LEU A 44 0.90 3.55 8.10
C LEU A 44 1.34 4.09 6.73
N GLU A 45 2.40 3.53 6.15
CA GLU A 45 2.91 3.91 4.82
C GLU A 45 1.86 3.69 3.72
N PHE A 46 1.16 2.55 3.77
CA PHE A 46 0.06 2.26 2.83
C PHE A 46 -1.14 3.18 3.04
N SER A 47 -1.50 3.47 4.29
CA SER A 47 -2.57 4.41 4.61
C SER A 47 -2.27 5.82 4.10
N MET A 48 -1.05 6.32 4.37
CA MET A 48 -0.60 7.64 3.92
C MET A 48 -0.57 7.74 2.40
N THR A 49 -0.08 6.71 1.70
CA THR A 49 -0.06 6.67 0.23
C THR A 49 -1.48 6.79 -0.35
N ARG A 50 -2.44 6.07 0.25
CA ARG A 50 -3.85 6.10 -0.18
C ARG A 50 -4.51 7.46 0.09
N GLU A 51 -4.11 8.17 1.14
CA GLU A 51 -4.56 9.54 1.39
C GLU A 51 -3.92 10.56 0.45
N MET A 52 -2.63 10.41 0.13
CA MET A 52 -1.93 11.25 -0.83
C MET A 52 -2.53 11.12 -2.23
N GLU A 53 -2.87 9.91 -2.67
CA GLU A 53 -3.55 9.67 -3.95
C GLU A 53 -4.87 10.46 -4.03
N LYS A 54 -5.72 10.35 -3.01
CA LYS A 54 -6.97 11.11 -2.92
C LYS A 54 -6.71 12.61 -3.01
N ARG A 55 -5.74 13.14 -2.25
CA ARG A 55 -5.40 14.57 -2.32
C ARG A 55 -4.98 14.99 -3.74
N MET A 56 -4.16 14.19 -4.42
CA MET A 56 -3.74 14.49 -5.80
C MET A 56 -4.91 14.45 -6.79
N GLU A 57 -5.89 13.55 -6.60
CA GLU A 57 -7.08 13.49 -7.43
C GLU A 57 -7.93 14.77 -7.30
N TRP A 58 -8.10 15.27 -6.07
CA TRP A 58 -8.75 16.56 -5.82
C TRP A 58 -7.99 17.74 -6.44
N THR A 59 -6.66 17.75 -6.32
CA THR A 59 -5.82 18.79 -6.95
C THR A 59 -5.95 18.77 -8.46
N LYS A 60 -5.98 17.59 -9.10
CA LYS A 60 -6.20 17.46 -10.55
C LYS A 60 -7.58 17.98 -10.95
N ALA A 61 -8.62 17.65 -10.20
CA ALA A 61 -9.98 18.12 -10.47
C ALA A 61 -10.10 19.65 -10.38
N ILE A 62 -9.50 20.27 -9.35
CA ILE A 62 -9.49 21.73 -9.17
C ILE A 62 -8.74 22.42 -10.30
N ILE A 63 -7.57 21.89 -10.71
CA ILE A 63 -6.80 22.48 -11.81
C ILE A 63 -7.58 22.41 -13.12
N ILE A 64 -8.24 21.28 -13.43
CA ILE A 64 -9.06 21.14 -14.63
C ILE A 64 -10.22 22.14 -14.61
N GLU A 65 -10.92 22.27 -13.49
CA GLU A 65 -12.03 23.23 -13.33
C GLU A 65 -11.55 24.68 -13.45
N THR A 66 -10.38 25.00 -12.89
CA THR A 66 -9.77 26.35 -12.96
C THR A 66 -9.35 26.68 -14.40
N VAL A 67 -8.65 25.76 -15.08
CA VAL A 67 -8.26 25.93 -16.49
C VAL A 67 -9.49 26.08 -17.38
N ARG A 68 -10.55 25.30 -17.13
CA ARG A 68 -11.82 25.41 -17.86
C ARG A 68 -12.47 26.78 -17.70
N LYS A 69 -12.46 27.35 -16.49
CA LYS A 69 -13.01 28.69 -16.22
C LYS A 69 -12.16 29.82 -16.79
N SER A 70 -10.84 29.65 -16.91
CA SER A 70 -9.97 30.66 -17.54
C SER A 70 -10.00 30.65 -19.07
N LEU A 71 -10.56 29.61 -19.68
CA LEU A 71 -10.71 29.47 -21.14
C LEU A 71 -12.06 29.98 -21.67
N ILE A 72 -12.93 30.51 -20.80
CA ILE A 72 -14.23 31.12 -21.10
C ILE A 72 -14.15 32.60 -20.70
#